data_AF-A0A2P4QNT4-F1
#
_entry.id   AF-A0A2P4QNT4-F1
#
_cell.length_a   1.000
_cell.length_b   1.000
_cell.length_c   1.000
_cell.angle_alpha   90.00
_cell.angle_beta   90.00
_cell.angle_gamma   90.00
#
_symmetry.space_group_name_H-M   'P 1'
#
loop_
_entity.id
_entity.type
_entity.pdbx_description
1 polymer ?
#
loop_
_entity_poly.entity_id
_entity_poly.type
_entity_poly.pdbx_seq_one_letter_code
_entity_poly.pdbx_strand_id
1 'polypeptide(L)'
;MRKISKDQGFIDNKDDKWINFWINRINKYNKDYNRKEYDKFIDNHKELTIPTHDLFSDTWIKNAKEVFKKRIKIDKNYLQAQRLRKIQDSIENRCNIIHSDIPKWLHSTQDNVKEHIIIDRAVISNENEGVRLALDPNTIRTHAKDTFAGILRKRNTKSIEQDVFWSNIYRPKGEFTECMANLMDEITIGEWHQTLELLYFIKIH
;
A
#
# COMPACT_ATOMS: atom_id res chain seq x y z
N MET A 1 -0.31 -74.55 18.01
CA MET A 1 -0.42 -73.10 18.29
C MET A 1 0.66 -72.69 19.28
N ARG A 2 1.72 -72.02 18.83
CA ARG A 2 2.68 -71.31 19.70
C ARG A 2 2.50 -69.81 19.45
N LYS A 3 1.98 -69.08 20.44
CA LYS A 3 1.98 -67.61 20.45
C LYS A 3 3.43 -67.17 20.59
N ILE A 4 4.06 -66.79 19.49
CA ILE A 4 5.33 -66.06 19.52
C ILE A 4 4.94 -64.64 19.95
N SER A 5 5.21 -64.31 21.22
CA SER A 5 5.19 -62.94 21.72
C SER A 5 6.17 -62.12 20.88
N LYS A 6 5.65 -61.24 20.02
CA LYS A 6 6.46 -60.38 19.14
C LYS A 6 7.27 -59.34 19.91
N ASP A 7 7.06 -59.21 21.22
CA ASP A 7 7.67 -58.17 22.04
C ASP A 7 8.96 -58.62 22.75
N GLN A 8 9.28 -59.92 22.76
CA GLN A 8 10.46 -60.43 23.48
C GLN A 8 11.77 -60.26 22.69
N GLY A 9 11.73 -60.29 21.36
CA GLY A 9 12.93 -60.27 20.51
C GLY A 9 13.58 -58.90 20.32
N PHE A 10 12.94 -57.79 20.73
CA PHE A 10 13.52 -56.44 20.61
C PHE A 10 14.45 -56.09 21.78
N ILE A 11 14.39 -56.86 22.88
CA ILE A 11 15.09 -56.56 24.14
C ILE A 11 16.41 -57.34 24.25
N ASP A 12 16.51 -58.52 23.62
CA ASP A 12 17.57 -59.50 23.91
C ASP A 12 18.89 -59.29 23.15
N ASN A 13 19.02 -58.25 22.32
CA ASN A 13 20.28 -57.94 21.63
C ASN A 13 20.57 -56.43 21.59
N LYS A 14 20.52 -55.78 22.76
CA LYS A 14 21.04 -54.42 22.93
C LYS A 14 22.57 -54.49 23.02
N ASP A 15 23.24 -54.55 21.87
CA ASP A 15 24.68 -54.32 21.77
C ASP A 15 25.01 -52.95 22.42
N ASP A 16 26.12 -52.85 23.15
CA ASP A 16 26.60 -51.62 23.78
C ASP A 16 26.71 -50.47 22.77
N LYS A 17 26.98 -50.80 21.50
CA LYS A 17 26.97 -49.83 20.39
C LYS A 17 25.59 -49.19 20.18
N TRP A 18 24.53 -49.97 20.31
CA TRP A 18 23.15 -49.50 20.13
C TRP A 18 22.70 -48.61 21.29
N ILE A 19 23.05 -48.97 22.53
CA ILE A 19 22.76 -48.14 23.71
C ILE A 19 23.50 -46.80 23.61
N ASN A 20 24.80 -46.84 23.30
CA ASN A 20 25.62 -45.64 23.12
C ASN A 20 25.10 -44.72 22.00
N PHE A 21 24.60 -45.30 20.90
CA PHE A 21 23.96 -44.53 19.83
C PHE A 21 22.77 -43.71 20.35
N TRP A 22 21.88 -44.30 21.13
CA TRP A 22 20.72 -43.61 21.68
C TRP A 22 21.08 -42.58 22.75
N ILE A 23 22.03 -42.89 23.63
CA ILE A 23 22.56 -41.93 24.60
C ILE A 23 23.08 -40.67 23.88
N ASN A 24 23.87 -40.85 22.82
CA ASN A 24 24.41 -39.73 22.04
C ASN A 24 23.30 -38.90 21.39
N ARG A 25 22.27 -39.56 20.85
CA ARG A 25 21.13 -38.88 20.22
C ARG A 25 20.31 -38.08 21.23
N ILE A 26 20.03 -38.67 22.40
CA ILE A 26 19.31 -38.00 23.49
C ILE A 26 20.12 -36.82 24.02
N ASN A 27 21.43 -36.98 24.22
CA ASN A 27 22.31 -35.90 24.65
C ASN A 27 22.34 -34.74 23.66
N LYS A 28 22.38 -35.04 22.36
CA LYS A 28 22.26 -34.00 21.32
C LYS A 28 20.92 -33.27 21.43
N TYR A 29 19.83 -34.01 21.55
CA TYR A 29 18.48 -33.44 21.67
C TYR A 29 18.24 -32.68 22.99
N ASN A 30 18.94 -33.03 24.07
CA ASN A 30 18.93 -32.27 25.32
C ASN A 30 19.62 -30.90 25.15
N LYS A 31 20.69 -30.83 24.35
CA LYS A 31 21.41 -29.57 24.09
C LYS A 31 20.61 -28.57 23.24
N ASP A 32 19.65 -29.01 22.44
CA ASP A 32 18.85 -28.11 21.58
C ASP A 32 18.09 -27.05 22.37
N TYR A 33 17.73 -27.34 23.63
CA TYR A 33 17.01 -26.43 24.52
C TYR A 33 17.92 -25.54 25.36
N ASN A 34 19.25 -25.71 25.28
CA ASN A 34 20.21 -24.82 25.95
C ASN A 34 20.48 -23.52 25.17
N ARG A 35 19.73 -23.26 24.08
CA ARG A 35 19.89 -22.03 23.30
C ARG A 35 19.25 -20.86 24.04
N LYS A 36 19.95 -19.72 24.06
CA LYS A 36 19.48 -18.47 24.70
C LYS A 36 18.08 -18.02 24.27
N GLU A 37 17.68 -18.39 23.05
CA GLU A 37 16.36 -18.06 22.50
C GLU A 37 15.20 -18.72 23.27
N TYR A 38 15.44 -19.90 23.85
CA TYR A 38 14.44 -20.63 24.63
C TYR A 38 14.41 -20.24 26.11
N ASP A 39 15.43 -19.54 26.62
CA ASP A 39 15.51 -19.15 28.05
C ASP A 39 14.28 -18.37 28.52
N LYS A 40 13.67 -17.59 27.63
CA LYS A 40 12.44 -16.82 27.93
C LYS A 40 11.20 -17.69 28.13
N PHE A 41 11.24 -18.95 27.69
CA PHE A 41 10.13 -19.89 27.71
C PHE A 41 10.39 -21.08 28.66
N ILE A 42 11.56 -21.13 29.30
CA ILE A 42 12.01 -22.23 30.14
C ILE A 42 12.29 -21.70 31.55
N ASP A 43 11.50 -22.17 32.52
CA ASP A 43 11.71 -21.83 33.93
C ASP A 43 12.86 -22.62 34.55
N ASN A 44 13.00 -23.91 34.17
CA ASN A 44 14.03 -24.79 34.70
C ASN A 44 14.51 -25.79 33.64
N HIS A 45 15.74 -25.59 33.15
CA HIS A 45 16.39 -26.46 32.16
C HIS A 45 16.59 -27.90 32.63
N LYS A 46 16.71 -28.13 33.95
CA LYS A 46 16.89 -29.49 34.50
C LYS A 46 15.65 -30.35 34.29
N GLU A 47 14.46 -29.77 34.37
CA GLU A 47 13.19 -30.49 34.17
C GLU A 47 12.91 -30.88 32.73
N LEU A 48 13.66 -30.29 31.80
CA LEU A 48 13.57 -30.62 30.39
C LEU A 48 14.59 -31.67 29.99
N THR A 49 15.53 -32.06 30.86
CA THR A 49 16.58 -33.02 30.50
C THR A 49 16.02 -34.44 30.52
N ILE A 50 16.11 -35.15 29.38
CA ILE A 50 15.75 -36.57 29.32
C ILE A 50 16.89 -37.36 29.96
N PRO A 51 16.62 -38.18 30.98
CA PRO A 51 17.65 -39.00 31.63
C PRO A 51 18.24 -40.01 30.64
N THR A 52 19.52 -40.33 30.80
CA THR A 52 20.25 -41.30 29.97
C THR A 52 20.54 -42.62 30.67
N HIS A 53 20.21 -42.72 31.96
CA HIS A 53 20.21 -43.98 32.72
C HIS A 53 18.89 -44.73 32.52
N ASP A 54 18.91 -46.05 32.70
CA ASP A 54 17.75 -46.94 32.63
C ASP A 54 16.92 -46.78 31.35
N LEU A 55 17.61 -46.60 30.22
CA LEU A 55 17.00 -46.37 28.91
C LEU A 55 15.98 -47.46 28.56
N PHE A 56 14.79 -47.01 28.16
CA PHE A 56 13.66 -47.85 27.76
C PHE A 56 13.04 -48.70 28.89
N SER A 57 13.36 -48.44 30.16
CA SER A 57 12.55 -48.92 31.28
C SER A 57 11.19 -48.23 31.31
N ASP A 58 10.18 -48.85 31.92
CA ASP A 58 8.84 -48.25 32.03
C ASP A 58 8.86 -46.91 32.78
N THR A 59 9.71 -46.79 33.79
CA THR A 59 9.94 -45.55 34.55
C THR A 59 10.58 -44.48 33.67
N TRP A 60 11.58 -44.84 32.86
CA TRP A 60 12.19 -43.94 31.88
C TRP A 60 11.19 -43.45 30.84
N ILE A 61 10.37 -44.35 30.28
CA ILE A 61 9.35 -44.00 29.28
C ILE A 61 8.34 -43.00 29.86
N LYS A 62 7.89 -43.22 31.11
CA LYS A 62 6.97 -42.30 31.79
C LYS A 62 7.59 -40.92 31.99
N ASN A 63 8.84 -40.86 32.48
CA ASN A 63 9.55 -39.60 32.68
C ASN A 63 9.80 -38.86 31.36
N ALA A 64 10.24 -39.58 30.32
CA ALA A 64 10.48 -39.01 28.99
C ALA A 64 9.19 -38.42 28.39
N LYS A 65 8.04 -39.10 28.54
CA LYS A 65 6.74 -38.58 28.08
C LYS A 65 6.38 -37.23 28.72
N GLU A 66 6.60 -37.07 30.01
CA GLU A 66 6.33 -35.80 30.69
C GLU A 66 7.27 -34.68 30.21
N VAL A 67 8.55 -34.99 30.02
CA VAL A 67 9.53 -34.07 29.42
C VAL A 67 9.10 -33.65 28.01
N PHE A 68 8.67 -34.59 27.16
CA PHE A 68 8.22 -34.28 25.81
C PHE A 68 7.00 -33.38 25.79
N LYS A 69 6.01 -33.59 26.67
CA LYS A 69 4.84 -32.70 26.78
C LYS A 69 5.25 -31.27 27.10
N LYS A 70 6.18 -31.08 28.05
CA LYS A 70 6.71 -29.76 28.39
C LYS A 70 7.42 -29.11 27.20
N ARG A 71 8.28 -29.85 26.50
CA ARG A 71 9.00 -29.38 25.31
C ARG A 71 8.07 -28.97 24.17
N ILE A 72 7.04 -29.78 23.88
CA ILE A 72 6.02 -29.45 22.86
C ILE A 72 5.33 -28.11 23.18
N LYS A 73 5.03 -27.85 24.46
CA LYS A 73 4.42 -26.58 24.88
C LYS A 73 5.38 -25.40 24.64
N ILE A 74 6.65 -25.56 24.97
CA ILE A 74 7.70 -24.56 24.75
C ILE A 74 7.84 -24.25 23.25
N ASP A 75 7.95 -25.28 22.41
CA ASP A 75 8.12 -25.13 20.96
C ASP A 75 6.93 -24.38 20.34
N LYS A 76 5.70 -24.69 20.77
CA LYS A 76 4.49 -23.97 20.34
C LYS A 76 4.55 -22.48 20.72
N ASN A 77 4.92 -22.18 21.95
CA ASN A 77 5.03 -20.80 22.44
C ASN A 77 6.11 -20.02 21.70
N TYR A 78 7.28 -20.63 21.48
CA TYR A 78 8.39 -20.03 20.73
C TYR A 78 7.97 -19.72 19.28
N LEU A 79 7.35 -20.68 18.58
CA LEU A 79 6.86 -20.47 17.22
C LEU A 79 5.80 -19.38 17.14
N GLN A 80 4.91 -19.29 18.13
CA GLN A 80 3.91 -18.23 18.21
C GLN A 80 4.57 -16.87 18.40
N ALA A 81 5.52 -16.74 19.32
CA ALA A 81 6.26 -15.51 19.56
C ALA A 81 7.04 -15.05 18.32
N GLN A 82 7.65 -16.00 17.60
CA GLN A 82 8.36 -15.71 16.35
C GLN A 82 7.42 -15.19 15.25
N ARG A 83 6.21 -15.77 15.14
CA ARG A 83 5.19 -15.29 14.19
C ARG A 83 4.73 -13.88 14.55
N LEU A 84 4.45 -13.61 15.82
CA LEU A 84 4.04 -12.29 16.29
C LEU A 84 5.11 -11.24 16.00
N ARG A 85 6.39 -11.57 16.23
CA ARG A 85 7.50 -10.68 15.90
C ARG A 85 7.55 -10.34 14.41
N LYS A 86 7.42 -11.34 13.53
CA LYS A 86 7.38 -11.09 12.06
C LYS A 86 6.22 -10.20 11.65
N ILE A 87 5.05 -10.38 12.27
CA ILE A 87 3.89 -9.52 12.02
C ILE A 87 4.19 -8.09 12.46
N GLN A 88 4.74 -7.91 13.67
CA GLN A 88 5.13 -6.60 14.19
C GLN A 88 6.15 -5.91 13.27
N ASP A 89 7.22 -6.60 12.88
CA ASP A 89 8.25 -6.07 11.97
C ASP A 89 7.62 -5.65 10.62
N SER A 90 6.66 -6.43 10.11
CA SER A 90 5.96 -6.10 8.87
C SER A 90 5.05 -4.87 8.99
N ILE A 91 4.41 -4.69 10.14
CA ILE A 91 3.57 -3.52 10.45
C ILE A 91 4.46 -2.29 10.56
N GLU A 92 5.55 -2.38 11.33
CA GLU A 92 6.50 -1.29 11.52
C GLU A 92 7.11 -0.84 10.18
N ASN A 93 7.52 -1.78 9.33
CA ASN A 93 8.00 -1.46 7.99
C ASN A 93 6.95 -0.72 7.14
N ARG A 94 5.68 -1.16 7.18
CA ARG A 94 4.59 -0.45 6.49
C ARG A 94 4.35 0.94 7.05
N CYS A 95 4.36 1.10 8.37
CA CYS A 95 4.23 2.41 9.01
C CYS A 95 5.36 3.34 8.57
N ASN A 96 6.60 2.85 8.50
CA ASN A 96 7.75 3.63 8.03
C ASN A 96 7.59 4.10 6.58
N ILE A 97 7.11 3.21 5.69
CA ILE A 97 6.82 3.58 4.29
C ILE A 97 5.74 4.66 4.25
N ILE A 98 4.62 4.46 4.94
CA ILE A 98 3.52 5.42 4.99
C ILE A 98 4.02 6.77 5.51
N HIS A 99 4.77 6.79 6.61
CA HIS A 99 5.34 8.03 7.15
C HIS A 99 6.26 8.74 6.16
N SER A 100 7.05 7.99 5.39
CA SER A 100 7.93 8.56 4.36
C SER A 100 7.19 9.09 3.14
N ASP A 101 6.04 8.52 2.79
CA ASP A 101 5.29 8.85 1.58
C ASP A 101 4.12 9.83 1.81
N ILE A 102 3.67 10.02 3.06
CA ILE A 102 2.65 11.02 3.43
C ILE A 102 2.97 12.41 2.83
N PRO A 103 4.20 12.96 2.96
CA PRO A 103 4.51 14.27 2.38
C PRO A 103 4.35 14.29 0.86
N LYS A 104 4.76 13.22 0.15
CA LYS A 104 4.61 13.11 -1.31
C LYS A 104 3.14 13.06 -1.70
N TRP A 105 2.33 12.29 -0.98
CA TRP A 105 0.89 12.20 -1.22
C TRP A 105 0.21 13.55 -0.99
N LEU A 106 0.52 14.23 0.11
CA LEU A 106 0.00 15.57 0.40
C LEU A 106 0.37 16.58 -0.69
N HIS A 107 1.63 16.60 -1.12
CA HIS A 107 2.07 17.47 -2.22
C HIS A 107 1.42 17.12 -3.56
N SER A 108 1.08 15.85 -3.81
CA SER A 108 0.40 15.44 -5.04
C SER A 108 -1.06 15.88 -5.10
N THR A 109 -1.72 15.99 -3.93
CA THR A 109 -3.12 16.40 -3.77
C THR A 109 -3.31 17.90 -3.58
N GLN A 110 -2.26 18.63 -3.21
CA GLN A 110 -2.33 20.08 -3.20
C GLN A 110 -2.55 20.57 -4.64
N ASP A 111 -3.62 21.34 -4.85
CA ASP A 111 -3.96 22.04 -6.09
C ASP A 111 -2.93 23.15 -6.40
N ASN A 112 -1.65 22.77 -6.49
CA ASN A 112 -0.70 23.56 -7.23
C ASN A 112 -1.26 23.64 -8.66
N VAL A 113 -1.39 24.85 -9.20
CA VAL A 113 -1.81 25.08 -10.58
C VAL A 113 -0.87 24.28 -11.48
N LYS A 114 -1.30 23.09 -11.87
CA LYS A 114 -0.53 22.26 -12.80
C LYS A 114 -0.67 22.95 -14.14
N GLU A 115 0.42 23.52 -14.65
CA GLU A 115 0.47 24.13 -15.98
C GLU A 115 0.00 23.15 -17.07
N HIS A 116 0.13 21.84 -16.80
CA HIS A 116 -0.21 20.76 -17.72
C HIS A 116 -1.04 19.68 -17.02
N ILE A 117 -2.10 19.23 -17.70
CA ILE A 117 -2.87 18.04 -17.32
C ILE A 117 -2.14 16.82 -17.90
N ILE A 118 -1.73 15.88 -17.04
CA ILE A 118 -1.11 14.62 -17.47
C ILE A 118 -2.22 13.60 -17.74
N ILE A 119 -2.26 13.07 -18.97
CA ILE A 119 -3.21 12.04 -19.39
C ILE A 119 -2.40 10.80 -19.81
N ASP A 120 -2.34 9.80 -18.93
CA ASP A 120 -1.54 8.60 -19.17
C ASP A 120 -2.30 7.51 -19.94
N ARG A 121 -3.63 7.59 -19.98
CA ARG A 121 -4.52 6.58 -20.58
C ARG A 121 -5.79 7.24 -21.11
N ALA A 122 -6.30 6.75 -22.23
CA ALA A 122 -7.57 7.21 -22.80
C ALA A 122 -8.47 6.02 -23.14
N VAL A 123 -9.75 6.11 -22.78
CA VAL A 123 -10.76 5.15 -23.24
C VAL A 123 -11.29 5.66 -24.57
N ILE A 124 -11.13 4.87 -25.62
CA ILE A 124 -11.60 5.19 -26.97
C ILE A 124 -12.74 4.25 -27.31
N SER A 125 -13.91 4.81 -27.58
CA SER A 125 -15.07 4.08 -28.07
C SER A 125 -15.30 4.44 -29.54
N ASN A 126 -15.04 3.49 -30.44
CA ASN A 126 -15.44 3.60 -31.83
C ASN A 126 -16.68 2.72 -32.04
N GLU A 127 -17.67 3.23 -32.78
CA GLU A 127 -18.92 2.51 -33.08
C GLU A 127 -18.68 1.14 -33.72
N ASN A 128 -17.54 0.95 -34.40
CA ASN A 128 -17.19 -0.27 -35.14
C ASN A 128 -16.20 -1.22 -34.44
N GLU A 129 -15.45 -0.76 -33.43
CA GLU A 129 -14.34 -1.53 -32.81
C GLU A 129 -14.52 -1.78 -31.30
N GLY A 130 -15.63 -1.34 -30.72
CA GLY A 130 -15.88 -1.47 -29.28
C GLY A 130 -15.06 -0.50 -28.43
N VAL A 131 -15.12 -0.70 -27.11
CA VAL A 131 -14.42 0.15 -26.13
C VAL A 131 -13.02 -0.41 -25.90
N ARG A 132 -11.99 0.38 -26.20
CA ARG A 132 -10.59 0.00 -25.96
C ARG A 132 -9.86 1.02 -25.09
N LEU A 133 -8.94 0.53 -24.26
CA LEU A 133 -8.04 1.35 -23.48
C LEU A 133 -6.77 1.63 -24.30
N ALA A 134 -6.54 2.89 -24.65
CA ALA A 134 -5.31 3.34 -25.29
C ALA A 134 -4.24 3.67 -24.25
N LEU A 135 -3.06 3.07 -24.43
CA LEU A 135 -1.85 3.31 -23.64
C LEU A 135 -0.73 3.98 -24.45
N ASP A 136 -0.86 4.00 -25.79
CA ASP A 136 0.14 4.59 -26.68
C ASP A 136 0.06 6.14 -26.63
N PRO A 137 1.18 6.85 -26.36
CA PRO A 137 1.19 8.31 -26.18
C PRO A 137 0.66 9.09 -27.39
N ASN A 138 0.97 8.64 -28.61
CA ASN A 138 0.54 9.34 -29.82
C ASN A 138 -0.98 9.18 -30.03
N THR A 139 -1.49 7.98 -29.77
CA THR A 139 -2.92 7.67 -29.82
C THR A 139 -3.70 8.49 -28.78
N ILE A 140 -3.19 8.55 -27.54
CA ILE A 140 -3.80 9.34 -26.45
C ILE A 140 -3.81 10.82 -26.81
N ARG A 141 -2.70 11.36 -27.32
CA ARG A 141 -2.58 12.78 -27.67
C ARG A 141 -3.58 13.18 -28.75
N THR A 142 -3.72 12.39 -29.81
CA THR A 142 -4.66 12.66 -30.90
C THR A 142 -6.10 12.63 -30.39
N HIS A 143 -6.47 11.57 -29.67
CA HIS A 143 -7.81 11.43 -29.10
C HIS A 143 -8.17 12.57 -28.14
N ALA A 144 -7.24 12.96 -27.26
CA ALA A 144 -7.44 14.07 -26.33
C ALA A 144 -7.64 15.39 -27.10
N LYS A 145 -6.80 15.66 -28.11
CA LYS A 145 -6.91 16.86 -28.94
C LYS A 145 -8.28 16.96 -29.62
N ASP A 146 -8.76 15.86 -30.20
CA ASP A 146 -10.06 15.84 -30.89
C ASP A 146 -11.23 15.99 -29.91
N THR A 147 -11.14 15.35 -28.75
CA THR A 147 -12.14 15.47 -27.67
C THR A 147 -12.25 16.92 -27.19
N PHE A 148 -11.11 17.57 -26.88
CA PHE A 148 -11.10 18.95 -26.42
C PHE A 148 -11.52 19.94 -27.52
N ALA A 149 -11.14 19.69 -28.78
CA ALA A 149 -11.61 20.50 -29.90
C ALA A 149 -13.14 20.42 -30.08
N GLY A 150 -13.75 19.27 -29.77
CA GLY A 150 -15.20 19.10 -29.76
C GLY A 150 -15.90 19.87 -28.63
N ILE A 151 -15.36 19.80 -27.40
CA ILE A 151 -15.90 20.50 -26.23
C ILE A 151 -15.75 22.02 -26.35
N LEU A 152 -14.57 22.46 -26.79
CA LEU A 152 -14.22 23.87 -26.93
C LEU A 152 -14.43 24.36 -28.36
N ARG A 153 -15.48 23.87 -29.04
CA ARG A 153 -15.87 24.43 -30.34
C ARG A 153 -16.11 25.94 -30.14
N LYS A 154 -15.51 26.75 -31.03
CA LYS A 154 -15.88 28.16 -31.17
C LYS A 154 -17.39 28.20 -31.33
N ARG A 155 -18.09 28.66 -30.29
CA ARG A 155 -19.52 28.97 -30.43
C ARG A 155 -19.56 30.02 -31.54
N ASN A 156 -20.24 29.73 -32.65
CA ASN A 156 -20.61 30.76 -33.61
C ASN A 156 -21.61 31.67 -32.90
N THR A 157 -21.10 32.56 -32.07
CA THR A 157 -21.84 33.71 -31.55
C THR A 157 -22.03 34.63 -32.73
N LYS A 158 -23.00 34.30 -33.60
CA LYS A 158 -23.71 35.37 -34.31
C LYS A 158 -24.07 36.38 -33.23
N SER A 159 -23.68 37.64 -33.44
CA SER A 159 -23.89 38.78 -32.56
C SER A 159 -25.06 38.51 -31.64
N ILE A 160 -24.76 38.17 -30.39
CA ILE A 160 -25.77 37.87 -29.39
C ILE A 160 -26.58 39.17 -29.32
N GLU A 161 -27.75 39.21 -29.97
CA GLU A 161 -28.81 40.12 -29.57
C GLU A 161 -28.96 39.83 -28.07
N GLN A 162 -28.48 40.78 -27.28
CA GLN A 162 -28.26 40.58 -25.85
C GLN A 162 -29.62 40.17 -25.27
N ASP A 163 -29.72 38.90 -24.88
CA ASP A 163 -30.96 38.35 -24.37
C ASP A 163 -31.43 39.25 -23.22
N VAL A 164 -32.69 39.69 -23.29
CA VAL A 164 -33.29 40.66 -22.36
C VAL A 164 -33.10 40.21 -20.90
N PHE A 165 -33.04 38.90 -20.67
CA PHE A 165 -32.69 38.32 -19.37
C PHE A 165 -31.31 38.75 -18.87
N TRP A 166 -30.27 38.59 -19.68
CA TRP A 166 -28.90 38.95 -19.31
C TRP A 166 -28.70 40.46 -19.25
N SER A 167 -29.30 41.22 -20.18
CA SER A 167 -29.26 42.69 -20.12
C SER A 167 -29.87 43.23 -18.82
N ASN A 168 -30.91 42.59 -18.29
CA ASN A 168 -31.50 42.98 -17.00
C ASN A 168 -30.65 42.58 -15.78
N ILE A 169 -29.91 41.47 -15.84
CA ILE A 169 -29.00 41.06 -14.76
C ILE A 169 -27.79 41.99 -14.70
N TYR A 170 -27.22 42.34 -15.85
CA TYR A 170 -26.03 43.20 -15.92
C TYR A 170 -26.35 44.70 -15.91
N ARG A 171 -27.64 45.08 -15.90
CA ARG A 171 -28.02 46.49 -15.77
C ARG A 171 -27.57 47.02 -14.40
N PRO A 172 -26.79 48.12 -14.36
CA PRO A 172 -26.45 48.78 -13.11
C PRO A 172 -27.70 49.15 -12.31
N LYS A 173 -27.67 48.95 -11.00
CA LYS A 173 -28.77 49.29 -10.08
C LYS A 173 -28.28 50.18 -8.95
N GLY A 174 -29.14 51.09 -8.51
CA GLY A 174 -28.87 51.97 -7.36
C GLY A 174 -27.75 52.97 -7.65
N GLU A 175 -26.85 53.14 -6.69
CA GLU A 175 -25.75 54.13 -6.73
C GLU A 175 -24.75 53.87 -7.87
N PHE A 176 -24.66 52.64 -8.39
CA PHE A 176 -23.78 52.30 -9.51
C PHE A 176 -24.29 52.74 -10.87
N THR A 177 -25.53 53.23 -10.97
CA THR A 177 -26.13 53.64 -12.25
C THR A 177 -25.41 54.85 -12.85
N GLU A 178 -24.99 55.79 -11.99
CA GLU A 178 -24.35 57.03 -12.43
C GLU A 178 -22.88 56.80 -12.81
N CYS A 179 -22.14 56.00 -12.04
CA CYS A 179 -20.73 55.73 -12.35
C CYS A 179 -20.53 54.77 -13.53
N MET A 180 -21.51 53.92 -13.83
CA MET A 180 -21.47 52.99 -14.96
C MET A 180 -22.16 53.52 -16.22
N ALA A 181 -22.77 54.71 -16.18
CA ALA A 181 -23.47 55.29 -17.33
C ALA A 181 -22.55 55.40 -18.55
N ASN A 182 -21.33 55.90 -18.36
CA ASN A 182 -20.32 56.05 -19.41
C ASN A 182 -19.82 54.70 -19.98
N LEU A 183 -20.03 53.58 -19.29
CA LEU A 183 -19.64 52.25 -19.74
C LEU A 183 -20.76 51.56 -20.56
N MET A 184 -21.98 52.09 -20.49
CA MET A 184 -23.12 51.61 -21.27
C MET A 184 -23.21 52.25 -22.66
N ASP A 185 -22.52 53.39 -22.86
CA ASP A 185 -22.42 54.05 -24.16
C ASP A 185 -21.44 53.29 -25.08
N GLU A 186 -21.77 53.20 -26.36
CA GLU A 186 -20.87 52.59 -27.34
C GLU A 186 -19.61 53.46 -27.48
N ILE A 187 -18.44 52.87 -27.20
CA ILE A 187 -17.15 53.54 -27.36
C ILE A 187 -17.03 54.00 -28.81
N THR A 188 -16.90 55.31 -29.00
CA THR A 188 -16.73 55.87 -30.33
C THR A 188 -15.32 55.61 -30.86
N ILE A 189 -15.19 55.49 -32.19
CA ILE A 189 -13.90 55.24 -32.83
C ILE A 189 -12.87 56.34 -32.49
N GLY A 190 -13.33 57.58 -32.25
CA GLY A 190 -12.50 58.70 -31.83
C GLY A 190 -11.93 58.53 -30.42
N GLU A 191 -12.75 58.14 -29.45
CA GLU A 191 -12.32 57.85 -28.07
C GLU A 191 -11.35 56.67 -28.02
N TRP A 192 -11.55 55.67 -28.89
CA TRP A 192 -10.62 54.56 -29.06
C TRP A 192 -9.25 55.06 -29.52
N HIS A 193 -9.19 55.85 -30.60
CA HIS A 193 -7.92 56.39 -31.11
C HIS A 193 -7.19 57.22 -30.06
N GLN A 194 -7.90 58.04 -29.29
CA GLN A 194 -7.32 58.88 -28.25
C GLN A 194 -6.77 58.05 -27.08
N THR A 195 -7.44 56.95 -26.74
CA THR A 195 -6.97 56.00 -25.72
C THR A 195 -5.71 55.25 -26.17
N LEU A 196 -5.62 54.89 -27.47
CA LEU A 196 -4.41 54.31 -28.05
C LEU A 196 -3.24 55.29 -27.97
N GLU A 197 -3.44 56.55 -28.36
CA GLU A 197 -2.39 57.56 -28.31
C GLU A 197 -1.84 57.74 -26.90
N LEU A 198 -2.71 57.75 -25.87
CA LEU A 198 -2.30 57.80 -24.47
C LEU A 198 -1.48 56.57 -24.04
N LEU A 199 -1.89 55.36 -24.45
CA LEU A 199 -1.16 54.12 -24.18
C LEU A 199 0.19 54.05 -24.90
N TYR A 200 0.28 54.60 -26.11
CA TYR A 200 1.54 54.69 -26.86
C TYR A 200 2.49 55.74 -26.25
N PHE A 201 1.96 56.86 -25.73
CA PHE A 201 2.76 57.87 -25.03
C PHE A 201 3.37 57.34 -23.72
N ILE A 202 2.61 56.55 -22.95
CA ILE A 202 3.09 55.95 -21.69
C ILE A 202 4.18 54.89 -21.92
N LYS A 203 4.30 54.35 -23.14
CA LYS A 203 5.31 53.32 -23.48
C LYS A 203 6.64 53.87 -24.01
N ILE A 204 6.75 55.18 -24.20
CA ILE A 204 7.94 55.85 -24.79
C ILE A 204 8.72 56.66 -23.73
N HIS A 205 8.30 56.62 -22.46
CA HIS A 205 9.07 57.06 -21.29
C HIS A 205 9.30 55.90 -20.33
#